data_AF-Q4UBP4-F1
#
_entry.id   AF-Q4UBP4-F1
#
_cell.length_a   1.000
_cell.length_b   1.000
_cell.length_c   1.000
_cell.angle_alpha   90.00
_cell.angle_beta   90.00
_cell.angle_gamma   90.00
#
_symmetry.space_group_name_H-M   'P 1'
#
loop_
_entity.id
_entity.type
_entity.pdbx_description
1 polymer ?
#
loop_
_entity_poly.entity_id
_entity_poly.type
_entity_poly.pdbx_seq_one_letter_code
_entity_poly.pdbx_strand_id
1 'polypeptide(L)'
;MMNKITSPGPLSDFGSLVIQPSRSDSSKPEIEIEPNTIKIVDKNPDKNIQDGEINEISQKLQSSVLNDTNKTKPTQTPNLTTAPVERNQRTQKIIDVLDKSIDWGPTQVIIDIDDTVKSSGGIRLFNVPLGGVDTQYGRGELYPGCFQFILELAMHKMGKNRKPLLLSVLTTRIPQVPITVDSALNMRLRHVAEKRGVLNWGIDCENKILYSTLKEWVFNEARGEKKFVNFRKLLKFVSNENSDARFIWIGDTGDRDLEAGEMMIKYFSHKIKAVLMHCVSPPKEGNEGTMPNDYYLKSVPVLFFKTYVGAAKKAVEHGLISHNALSRVLVRAVLELNDNTTTDHSKWKDLIKDILEVEEIANLKKYEQGLIVRTRSIIETKIRELSQNIS
;
A
#
# COMPACT_ATOMS: atom_id res chain seq x y z
N MET A 1 62.92 -33.74 -9.81
CA MET A 1 62.51 -34.28 -8.49
C MET A 1 61.48 -33.33 -7.91
N MET A 2 60.20 -33.54 -8.21
CA MET A 2 59.20 -34.26 -7.39
C MET A 2 58.52 -33.39 -6.32
N ASN A 3 57.35 -32.87 -6.71
CA ASN A 3 56.06 -32.77 -6.00
C ASN A 3 56.03 -32.63 -4.47
N LYS A 4 55.25 -31.64 -4.00
CA LYS A 4 53.94 -31.96 -3.39
C LYS A 4 53.00 -30.75 -3.32
N ILE A 5 51.84 -30.98 -3.92
CA ILE A 5 50.58 -30.26 -3.81
C ILE A 5 49.96 -30.60 -2.46
N THR A 6 49.39 -29.63 -1.75
CA THR A 6 48.50 -29.87 -0.60
C THR A 6 47.16 -29.19 -0.84
N SER A 7 46.12 -30.02 -0.85
CA SER A 7 44.72 -29.76 -1.12
C SER A 7 44.02 -28.95 -0.02
N PRO A 8 42.95 -28.21 -0.33
CA PRO A 8 42.07 -27.59 0.67
C PRO A 8 41.03 -28.59 1.20
N GLY A 9 40.74 -28.51 2.50
CA GLY A 9 39.80 -29.37 3.23
C GLY A 9 38.32 -29.13 2.92
N PRO A 10 37.43 -30.05 3.33
CA PRO A 10 36.06 -30.12 2.84
C PRO A 10 35.10 -29.14 3.53
N LEU A 11 34.17 -28.64 2.72
CA LEU A 11 32.97 -27.92 3.12
C LEU A 11 32.03 -28.83 3.93
N SER A 12 31.55 -28.33 5.06
CA SER A 12 30.53 -28.97 5.87
C SER A 12 29.13 -28.77 5.27
N ASP A 13 28.51 -29.89 4.90
CA ASP A 13 27.08 -30.06 4.63
C ASP A 13 26.22 -29.57 5.80
N PHE A 14 25.23 -28.72 5.53
CA PHE A 14 24.09 -28.52 6.42
C PHE A 14 22.83 -29.09 5.76
N GLY A 15 22.34 -30.14 6.40
CA GLY A 15 21.30 -31.07 5.97
C GLY A 15 20.00 -30.46 5.46
N SER A 16 19.54 -31.03 4.34
CA SER A 16 18.16 -31.07 3.90
C SER A 16 17.31 -31.89 4.88
N LEU A 17 16.36 -31.25 5.55
CA LEU A 17 15.30 -31.94 6.29
C LEU A 17 14.13 -32.21 5.33
N VAL A 18 14.08 -33.45 4.86
CA VAL A 18 12.95 -34.04 4.15
C VAL A 18 11.92 -34.46 5.19
N ILE A 19 10.74 -33.82 5.19
CA ILE A 19 9.59 -34.28 5.98
C ILE A 19 8.68 -35.06 5.03
N GLN A 20 8.67 -36.39 5.19
CA GLN A 20 7.67 -37.26 4.55
C GLN A 20 6.33 -37.22 5.32
N PRO A 21 5.20 -37.38 4.62
CA PRO A 21 3.86 -37.29 5.21
C PRO A 21 3.45 -38.58 5.93
N SER A 22 3.07 -38.49 7.19
CA SER A 22 2.42 -39.57 7.93
C SER A 22 0.93 -39.65 7.56
N ARG A 23 0.49 -40.83 7.10
CA ARG A 23 -0.92 -41.15 6.84
C ARG A 23 -1.67 -41.52 8.13
N SER A 24 -2.87 -40.94 8.22
CA SER A 24 -4.13 -41.41 8.81
C SER A 24 -4.15 -42.06 10.19
N ASP A 25 -4.89 -41.44 11.11
CA ASP A 25 -5.95 -42.19 11.79
C ASP A 25 -7.21 -41.34 12.02
N SER A 26 -8.34 -42.00 11.87
CA SER A 26 -9.68 -41.46 11.74
C SER A 26 -10.41 -41.39 13.08
N SER A 27 -10.90 -40.21 13.45
CA SER A 27 -12.12 -40.06 14.27
C SER A 27 -12.65 -38.63 14.18
N LYS A 28 -13.84 -38.49 13.59
CA LYS A 28 -14.63 -37.25 13.59
C LYS A 28 -15.34 -37.09 14.94
N PRO A 29 -15.57 -35.85 15.40
CA PRO A 29 -16.80 -35.53 16.09
C PRO A 29 -17.69 -34.66 15.18
N GLU A 30 -18.89 -35.16 14.90
CA GLU A 30 -20.02 -34.35 14.46
C GLU A 30 -20.36 -33.34 15.56
N ILE A 31 -20.43 -32.05 15.20
CA ILE A 31 -21.04 -31.02 16.03
C ILE A 31 -22.27 -30.55 15.27
N GLU A 32 -23.41 -31.04 15.76
CA GLU A 32 -24.75 -30.56 15.47
C GLU A 32 -24.87 -29.10 15.97
N ILE A 33 -25.21 -28.16 15.09
CA ILE A 33 -25.50 -26.78 15.47
C ILE A 33 -26.99 -26.55 15.24
N GLU A 34 -27.77 -26.59 16.33
CA GLU A 34 -29.11 -26.00 16.36
C GLU A 34 -29.05 -24.50 16.73
N PRO A 35 -29.96 -23.67 16.20
CA PRO A 35 -29.87 -22.22 16.32
C PRO A 35 -30.69 -21.72 17.51
N ASN A 36 -30.06 -21.12 18.53
CA ASN A 36 -30.77 -20.23 19.45
C ASN A 36 -29.89 -19.14 20.09
N THR A 37 -30.23 -17.90 19.75
CA THR A 37 -30.22 -16.67 20.56
C THR A 37 -28.97 -16.36 21.41
N ILE A 38 -28.03 -15.60 20.84
CA ILE A 38 -27.06 -14.83 21.64
C ILE A 38 -27.70 -13.50 22.04
N LYS A 39 -28.07 -13.37 23.33
CA LYS A 39 -28.32 -12.07 23.96
C LYS A 39 -26.98 -11.39 24.23
N ILE A 40 -26.73 -10.27 23.58
CA ILE A 40 -25.60 -9.38 23.89
C ILE A 40 -26.02 -8.52 25.09
N VAL A 41 -25.36 -8.72 26.23
CA VAL A 41 -25.42 -7.81 27.38
C VAL A 41 -24.22 -6.89 27.26
N ASP A 42 -24.44 -5.65 26.81
CA ASP A 42 -23.44 -4.58 26.88
C ASP A 42 -23.29 -4.12 28.33
N LYS A 43 -22.09 -4.28 28.88
CA LYS A 43 -21.66 -3.56 30.09
C LYS A 43 -20.41 -2.76 29.77
N ASN A 44 -20.60 -1.52 29.31
CA ASN A 44 -19.62 -0.46 29.48
C ASN A 44 -20.31 0.92 29.39
N PRO A 45 -20.37 1.74 30.46
CA PRO A 45 -21.24 2.91 30.49
C PRO A 45 -20.67 4.20 29.85
N ASP A 46 -19.46 4.21 29.29
CA ASP A 46 -18.78 5.47 28.92
C ASP A 46 -18.68 5.77 27.40
N LYS A 47 -19.63 5.32 26.57
CA LYS A 47 -19.61 5.59 25.10
C LYS A 47 -20.64 6.59 24.57
N ASN A 48 -21.59 7.06 25.36
CA ASN A 48 -22.71 7.86 24.84
C ASN A 48 -22.43 9.36 24.61
N ILE A 49 -21.20 9.85 24.80
CA ILE A 49 -20.88 11.29 24.63
C ILE A 49 -20.28 11.60 23.24
N GLN A 50 -19.73 10.61 22.51
CA GLN A 50 -19.05 10.86 21.22
C GLN A 50 -19.91 10.67 19.96
N ASP A 51 -21.03 9.94 20.04
CA ASP A 51 -21.89 9.69 18.87
C ASP A 51 -22.82 10.88 18.54
N GLY A 52 -23.07 11.78 19.50
CA GLY A 52 -23.89 12.98 19.31
C GLY A 52 -23.26 14.02 18.39
N GLU A 53 -21.95 14.28 18.54
CA GLU A 53 -21.23 15.27 17.73
C GLU A 53 -21.05 14.81 16.26
N ILE A 54 -20.98 13.50 16.02
CA ILE A 54 -20.81 12.93 14.68
C ILE A 54 -22.10 13.08 13.85
N ASN A 55 -23.26 12.88 14.47
CA ASN A 55 -24.55 13.04 13.79
C ASN A 55 -24.86 14.51 13.46
N GLU A 56 -24.44 15.45 14.31
CA GLU A 56 -24.65 16.89 14.07
C GLU A 56 -23.80 17.42 12.90
N ILE A 57 -22.62 16.81 12.67
CA ILE A 57 -21.74 17.16 11.54
C ILE A 57 -22.26 16.57 10.22
N SER A 58 -22.81 15.34 10.23
CA SER A 58 -23.45 14.75 9.03
C SER A 58 -24.70 15.53 8.59
N GLN A 59 -25.49 16.06 9.52
CA GLN A 59 -26.64 16.91 9.19
C GLN A 59 -26.22 18.30 8.64
N LYS A 60 -25.12 18.88 9.15
CA LYS A 60 -24.55 20.12 8.60
C LYS A 60 -23.97 19.94 7.19
N LEU A 61 -23.53 18.74 6.82
CA LEU A 61 -23.06 18.42 5.47
C LEU A 61 -24.22 18.26 4.46
N GLN A 62 -25.33 17.61 4.84
CA GLN A 62 -26.49 17.44 3.97
C GLN A 62 -27.20 18.77 3.66
N SER A 63 -27.28 19.69 4.62
CA SER A 63 -27.86 21.02 4.41
C SER A 63 -27.00 21.95 3.55
N SER A 64 -25.69 21.70 3.45
CA SER A 64 -24.77 22.49 2.62
C SER A 64 -24.78 22.12 1.13
N VAL A 65 -25.27 20.92 0.79
CA VAL A 65 -25.31 20.38 -0.59
C VAL A 65 -26.61 20.75 -1.33
N LEU A 66 -27.66 21.17 -0.62
CA LEU A 66 -28.97 21.48 -1.20
C LEU A 66 -29.15 22.95 -1.66
N ASN A 67 -28.16 23.82 -1.49
CA ASN A 67 -28.32 25.27 -1.74
C ASN A 67 -27.64 25.81 -3.02
N ASP A 68 -27.17 24.96 -3.93
CA ASP A 68 -26.44 25.40 -5.14
C ASP A 68 -27.22 25.30 -6.47
N THR A 69 -28.55 25.18 -6.40
CA THR A 69 -29.42 25.30 -7.59
C THR A 69 -30.53 26.32 -7.34
N ASN A 70 -30.24 27.59 -7.64
CA ASN A 70 -31.14 28.53 -8.34
C ASN A 70 -30.53 29.94 -8.38
N LYS A 71 -30.27 30.47 -9.58
CA LYS A 71 -29.97 31.89 -9.81
C LYS A 71 -30.69 32.42 -11.06
N THR A 72 -31.64 33.32 -10.85
CA THR A 72 -32.01 34.41 -11.76
C THR A 72 -32.42 35.65 -10.94
N LYS A 73 -31.94 36.83 -11.40
CA LYS A 73 -31.80 38.18 -10.79
C LYS A 73 -33.13 39.00 -10.65
N PRO A 74 -33.14 40.32 -10.29
CA PRO A 74 -32.55 41.03 -9.12
C PRO A 74 -33.49 42.14 -8.53
N THR A 75 -33.42 42.48 -7.22
CA THR A 75 -33.92 43.81 -6.76
C THR A 75 -33.20 44.34 -5.52
N GLN A 76 -32.60 45.52 -5.70
CA GLN A 76 -32.35 46.70 -4.84
C GLN A 76 -32.11 46.57 -3.31
N THR A 77 -31.03 47.24 -2.89
CA THR A 77 -30.53 47.57 -1.53
C THR A 77 -31.47 48.49 -0.73
N PRO A 78 -31.37 48.53 0.63
CA PRO A 78 -30.43 49.47 1.26
C PRO A 78 -29.68 48.93 2.50
N ASN A 79 -28.63 49.69 2.82
CA ASN A 79 -27.54 49.46 3.78
C ASN A 79 -27.97 49.12 5.22
N LEU A 80 -27.21 48.22 5.86
CA LEU A 80 -26.90 48.31 7.29
C LEU A 80 -25.46 47.83 7.54
N THR A 81 -24.65 48.74 8.09
CA THR A 81 -23.28 48.54 8.57
C THR A 81 -23.24 47.67 9.82
N THR A 82 -22.58 46.51 9.76
CA THR A 82 -21.99 45.83 10.93
C THR A 82 -20.73 45.04 10.53
N ALA A 83 -19.64 45.33 11.25
CA ALA A 83 -18.32 44.69 11.40
C ALA A 83 -17.85 43.58 10.42
N PRO A 84 -16.58 43.64 9.95
CA PRO A 84 -15.98 42.53 9.22
C PRO A 84 -15.70 41.37 10.18
N VAL A 85 -16.52 40.32 10.11
CA VAL A 85 -16.11 38.99 10.59
C VAL A 85 -15.03 38.51 9.63
N GLU A 86 -13.76 38.69 9.99
CA GLU A 86 -12.64 38.05 9.30
C GLU A 86 -12.81 36.53 9.39
N ARG A 87 -13.45 35.95 8.36
CA ARG A 87 -13.25 34.55 8.03
C ARG A 87 -11.79 34.41 7.64
N ASN A 88 -10.98 33.94 8.59
CA ASN A 88 -9.65 33.40 8.36
C ASN A 88 -9.75 32.16 7.44
N GLN A 89 -10.05 32.37 6.16
CA GLN A 89 -9.69 31.44 5.11
C GLN A 89 -8.17 31.55 4.96
N ARG A 90 -7.43 30.81 5.78
CA ARG A 90 -6.03 30.52 5.46
C ARG A 90 -6.05 29.87 4.08
N THR A 91 -5.72 30.63 3.05
CA THR A 91 -5.43 30.13 1.71
C THR A 91 -4.36 29.06 1.91
N GLN A 92 -4.76 27.79 1.82
CA GLN A 92 -3.81 26.68 1.90
C GLN A 92 -2.82 26.89 0.77
N LYS A 93 -1.58 27.28 1.11
CA LYS A 93 -0.51 27.48 0.14
C LYS A 93 -0.30 26.16 -0.58
N ILE A 94 -0.56 26.14 -1.89
CA ILE A 94 -0.24 24.98 -2.73
C ILE A 94 1.28 24.87 -2.70
N ILE A 95 1.78 23.76 -2.16
CA ILE A 95 3.19 23.45 -2.15
C ILE A 95 3.50 22.74 -3.46
N ASP A 96 4.49 23.24 -4.21
CA ASP A 96 5.03 22.51 -5.33
C ASP A 96 5.91 21.37 -4.78
N VAL A 97 5.47 20.12 -4.99
CA VAL A 97 6.19 18.93 -4.53
C VAL A 97 7.54 18.79 -5.24
N LEU A 98 7.72 19.44 -6.39
CA LEU A 98 8.96 19.47 -7.15
C LEU A 98 9.94 20.54 -6.66
N ASP A 99 9.54 21.41 -5.73
CA ASP A 99 10.42 22.42 -5.16
C ASP A 99 11.51 21.75 -4.29
N LYS A 100 12.73 21.75 -4.83
CA LYS A 100 13.92 21.16 -4.20
C LYS A 100 14.39 21.92 -2.97
N SER A 101 13.92 23.15 -2.74
CA SER A 101 14.27 23.96 -1.56
C SER A 101 13.48 23.56 -0.31
N ILE A 102 12.40 22.79 -0.47
CA ILE A 102 11.57 22.34 0.64
C ILE A 102 12.25 21.18 1.37
N ASP A 103 12.58 21.41 2.64
CA ASP A 103 12.97 20.35 3.54
C ASP A 103 11.73 19.54 3.92
N TRP A 104 11.56 18.41 3.24
CA TRP A 104 10.49 17.48 3.53
C TRP A 104 10.82 16.76 4.83
N GLY A 105 9.99 16.98 5.86
CA GLY A 105 10.03 16.22 7.11
C GLY A 105 9.88 14.70 6.90
N PRO A 106 9.86 13.91 7.97
CA PRO A 106 9.79 12.45 7.86
C PRO A 106 8.57 11.99 7.04
N THR A 107 8.75 10.96 6.23
CA THR A 107 7.68 10.41 5.40
C THR A 107 6.91 9.35 6.20
N GLN A 108 5.62 9.59 6.43
CA GLN A 108 4.68 8.60 6.91
C GLN A 108 4.08 7.88 5.71
N VAL A 109 4.47 6.63 5.50
CA VAL A 109 3.84 5.78 4.48
C VAL A 109 2.55 5.20 5.07
N ILE A 110 1.49 5.22 4.28
CA ILE A 110 0.18 4.67 4.61
C ILE A 110 -0.18 3.69 3.50
N ILE A 111 -0.60 2.49 3.86
CA ILE A 111 -0.93 1.44 2.90
C ILE A 111 -2.34 0.88 3.14
N ASP A 112 -2.99 0.45 2.07
CA ASP A 112 -3.94 -0.66 2.13
C ASP A 112 -3.20 -2.01 2.14
N ILE A 113 -3.92 -3.11 2.37
CA ILE A 113 -3.38 -4.46 2.48
C ILE A 113 -3.84 -5.36 1.34
N ASP A 114 -5.16 -5.47 1.14
CA ASP A 114 -5.72 -6.41 0.17
C ASP A 114 -5.59 -5.80 -1.22
N ASP A 115 -5.12 -6.56 -2.20
CA ASP A 115 -4.83 -6.10 -3.56
C ASP A 115 -3.79 -4.97 -3.67
N THR A 116 -3.23 -4.52 -2.55
CA THR A 116 -2.11 -3.58 -2.50
C THR A 116 -0.81 -4.30 -2.12
N VAL A 117 -0.77 -5.02 -1.00
CA VAL A 117 0.41 -5.78 -0.54
C VAL A 117 0.25 -7.28 -0.79
N LYS A 118 -0.99 -7.76 -0.68
CA LYS A 118 -1.33 -9.17 -0.78
C LYS A 118 -2.57 -9.34 -1.64
N SER A 119 -2.51 -10.22 -2.62
CA SER A 119 -3.66 -10.49 -3.48
C SER A 119 -4.82 -11.12 -2.71
N SER A 120 -6.02 -10.64 -2.97
CA SER A 120 -7.27 -11.20 -2.46
C SER A 120 -7.69 -12.48 -3.19
N GLY A 121 -7.19 -12.70 -4.41
CA GLY A 121 -7.58 -13.80 -5.30
C GLY A 121 -9.02 -13.71 -5.80
N GLY A 122 -9.67 -12.54 -5.69
CA GLY A 122 -10.98 -12.25 -6.26
C GLY A 122 -12.13 -13.09 -5.69
N ILE A 123 -11.97 -13.68 -4.51
CA ILE A 123 -12.98 -14.55 -3.91
C ILE A 123 -14.22 -13.73 -3.55
N ARG A 124 -15.39 -14.24 -3.96
CA ARG A 124 -16.70 -13.67 -3.64
C ARG A 124 -17.51 -14.65 -2.80
N LEU A 125 -18.24 -14.13 -1.81
CA LEU A 125 -19.26 -14.85 -1.07
C LEU A 125 -20.59 -14.13 -1.26
N PHE A 126 -21.63 -14.83 -1.75
CA PHE A 126 -22.92 -14.23 -2.11
C PHE A 126 -22.78 -12.98 -3.01
N ASN A 127 -21.87 -13.04 -3.99
CA ASN A 127 -21.52 -11.95 -4.90
C ASN A 127 -20.82 -10.72 -4.27
N VAL A 128 -20.49 -10.77 -2.97
CA VAL A 128 -19.70 -9.76 -2.25
C VAL A 128 -18.22 -10.15 -2.22
N PRO A 129 -17.29 -9.29 -2.67
CA PRO A 129 -15.85 -9.55 -2.57
C PRO A 129 -15.39 -9.72 -1.11
N LEU A 130 -14.69 -10.82 -0.81
CA LEU A 130 -14.11 -11.12 0.51
C LEU A 130 -12.69 -10.54 0.65
N GLY A 131 -12.59 -9.22 0.52
CA GLY A 131 -11.32 -8.47 0.51
C GLY A 131 -11.31 -7.53 -0.69
N GLY A 132 -10.56 -7.91 -1.72
CA GLY A 132 -10.45 -7.21 -2.99
C GLY A 132 -10.99 -8.01 -4.18
N VAL A 133 -10.58 -7.61 -5.38
CA VAL A 133 -11.03 -8.11 -6.69
C VAL A 133 -9.91 -8.74 -7.54
N ASP A 134 -8.64 -8.63 -7.15
CA ASP A 134 -7.51 -9.10 -7.93
C ASP A 134 -7.53 -10.62 -8.14
N THR A 135 -7.47 -11.04 -9.39
CA THR A 135 -7.35 -12.44 -9.79
C THR A 135 -6.02 -12.75 -10.48
N GLN A 136 -5.12 -11.79 -10.62
CA GLN A 136 -3.82 -11.98 -11.29
C GLN A 136 -2.85 -12.82 -10.44
N TYR A 137 -3.05 -12.81 -9.12
CA TYR A 137 -2.25 -13.58 -8.17
C TYR A 137 -3.14 -14.52 -7.36
N GLY A 138 -2.54 -15.60 -6.84
CA GLY A 138 -3.23 -16.52 -5.95
C GLY A 138 -3.63 -15.80 -4.65
N ARG A 139 -4.76 -16.20 -4.06
CA ARG A 139 -5.20 -15.62 -2.78
C ARG A 139 -4.10 -15.74 -1.73
N GLY A 140 -3.74 -14.61 -1.13
CA GLY A 140 -2.72 -14.56 -0.10
C GLY A 140 -1.29 -14.43 -0.62
N GLU A 141 -1.07 -14.53 -1.94
CA GLU A 141 0.23 -14.24 -2.54
C GLU A 141 0.63 -12.78 -2.31
N LEU A 142 1.90 -12.57 -2.03
CA LEU A 142 2.47 -11.24 -1.81
C LEU A 142 3.01 -10.69 -3.12
N TYR A 143 2.75 -9.42 -3.40
CA TYR A 143 3.24 -8.81 -4.63
C TYR A 143 4.78 -8.64 -4.58
N PRO A 144 5.53 -9.11 -5.61
CA PRO A 144 6.98 -9.08 -5.58
C PRO A 144 7.53 -7.66 -5.44
N GLY A 145 8.49 -7.48 -4.52
CA GLY A 145 9.18 -6.20 -4.29
C GLY A 145 8.43 -5.19 -3.41
N CYS A 146 7.17 -5.45 -3.04
CA CYS A 146 6.34 -4.48 -2.30
C CYS A 146 6.96 -4.04 -0.97
N PHE A 147 7.44 -4.98 -0.15
CA PHE A 147 8.03 -4.69 1.15
C PHE A 147 9.30 -3.85 1.05
N GLN A 148 10.14 -4.13 0.04
CA GLN A 148 11.33 -3.34 -0.21
C GLN A 148 10.94 -1.92 -0.63
N PHE A 149 9.96 -1.78 -1.53
CA PHE A 149 9.51 -0.48 -2.00
C PHE A 149 8.96 0.39 -0.86
N ILE A 150 8.08 -0.16 -0.02
CA ILE A 150 7.50 0.54 1.14
C ILE A 150 8.59 1.02 2.09
N LEU A 151 9.59 0.17 2.38
CA LEU A 151 10.73 0.55 3.22
C LEU A 151 11.54 1.69 2.58
N GLU A 152 11.84 1.60 1.29
CA GLU A 152 12.62 2.63 0.60
C GLU A 152 11.92 3.99 0.58
N LEU A 153 10.59 4.02 0.45
CA LEU A 153 9.79 5.24 0.60
C LEU A 153 9.92 5.82 2.01
N ALA A 154 9.79 4.98 3.03
CA ALA A 154 9.88 5.41 4.43
C ALA A 154 11.29 5.92 4.79
N MET A 155 12.33 5.37 4.17
CA MET A 155 13.73 5.71 4.43
C MET A 155 14.27 6.88 3.58
N HIS A 156 13.53 7.36 2.58
CA HIS A 156 14.07 8.32 1.64
C HIS A 156 14.43 9.66 2.30
N LYS A 157 15.63 10.18 1.98
CA LYS A 157 16.21 11.43 2.54
C LYS A 157 16.27 11.47 4.06
N MET A 158 16.21 10.32 4.72
CA MET A 158 16.48 10.25 6.15
C MET A 158 17.95 10.57 6.43
N GLY A 159 18.17 11.52 7.33
CA GLY A 159 19.51 11.81 7.85
C GLY A 159 20.11 10.59 8.56
N LYS A 160 21.44 10.55 8.64
CA LYS A 160 22.16 9.53 9.42
C LYS A 160 21.60 9.51 10.86
N ASN A 161 21.33 8.32 11.39
CA ASN A 161 20.78 8.06 12.74
C ASN A 161 19.28 8.34 12.97
N ARG A 162 18.51 8.71 11.95
CA ARG A 162 17.04 8.75 12.08
C ARG A 162 16.42 7.39 11.76
N LYS A 163 15.37 7.01 12.50
CA LYS A 163 14.57 5.81 12.21
C LYS A 163 13.32 6.19 11.41
N PRO A 164 12.95 5.43 10.35
CA PRO A 164 11.72 5.69 9.61
C PRO A 164 10.51 5.59 10.54
N LEU A 165 9.48 6.39 10.27
CA LEU A 165 8.22 6.28 10.98
C LEU A 165 7.64 4.88 10.75
N LEU A 166 7.03 4.31 11.79
CA LEU A 166 6.31 3.04 11.67
C LEU A 166 5.14 3.17 10.68
N LEU A 167 4.90 2.11 9.93
CA LEU A 167 3.92 2.07 8.85
C LEU A 167 2.49 2.19 9.39
N SER A 168 1.65 2.92 8.66
CA SER A 168 0.21 3.02 8.95
C SER A 168 -0.61 2.20 7.95
N VAL A 169 -1.73 1.67 8.41
CA VAL A 169 -2.64 0.85 7.59
C VAL A 169 -4.04 1.44 7.63
N LEU A 170 -4.61 1.69 6.45
CA LEU A 170 -6.03 1.99 6.27
C LEU A 170 -6.65 0.83 5.50
N THR A 171 -7.45 0.00 6.16
CA THR A 171 -7.97 -1.24 5.55
C THR A 171 -9.47 -1.35 5.73
N THR A 172 -10.14 -1.93 4.74
CA THR A 172 -11.57 -2.26 4.80
C THR A 172 -11.86 -3.56 5.54
N ARG A 173 -10.82 -4.28 6.00
CA ARG A 173 -10.98 -5.44 6.86
C ARG A 173 -11.71 -5.09 8.14
N ILE A 174 -12.44 -6.07 8.65
CA ILE A 174 -13.11 -5.99 9.94
C ILE A 174 -12.13 -6.35 11.06
N PRO A 175 -12.23 -5.74 12.27
CA PRO A 175 -11.25 -5.91 13.35
C PRO A 175 -11.05 -7.35 13.85
N GLN A 176 -11.98 -8.27 13.54
CA GLN A 176 -11.92 -9.67 13.97
C GLN A 176 -10.77 -10.46 13.34
N VAL A 177 -10.12 -9.94 12.29
CA VAL A 177 -8.87 -10.50 11.74
C VAL A 177 -7.75 -9.47 11.89
N PRO A 178 -7.25 -9.26 13.13
CA PRO A 178 -6.33 -8.17 13.41
C PRO A 178 -4.96 -8.41 12.79
N ILE A 179 -4.33 -7.34 12.29
CA ILE A 179 -2.93 -7.34 11.90
C ILE A 179 -2.10 -7.13 13.17
N THR A 180 -1.46 -8.20 13.63
CA THR A 180 -0.64 -8.19 14.85
C THR A 180 0.84 -8.06 14.54
N VAL A 181 1.64 -7.87 15.59
CA VAL A 181 3.12 -7.82 15.54
C VAL A 181 3.71 -9.08 14.88
N ASP A 182 3.06 -10.23 15.08
CA ASP A 182 3.49 -11.54 14.58
C ASP A 182 2.76 -11.97 13.31
N SER A 183 1.95 -11.09 12.72
CA SER A 183 1.36 -11.37 11.42
C SER A 183 2.46 -11.58 10.37
N ALA A 184 2.29 -12.55 9.48
CA ALA A 184 3.26 -12.87 8.43
C ALA A 184 3.66 -11.64 7.60
N LEU A 185 2.70 -10.72 7.38
CA LEU A 185 2.92 -9.46 6.71
C LEU A 185 3.89 -8.55 7.49
N ASN A 186 3.67 -8.37 8.80
CA ASN A 186 4.53 -7.51 9.61
C ASN A 186 5.91 -8.14 9.85
N MET A 187 5.99 -9.47 9.99
CA MET A 187 7.27 -10.19 10.03
C MET A 187 8.08 -9.98 8.75
N ARG A 188 7.43 -9.95 7.58
CA ARG A 188 8.12 -9.71 6.30
C ARG A 188 8.64 -8.28 6.18
N LEU A 189 7.86 -7.27 6.62
CA LEU A 189 8.32 -5.88 6.72
C LEU A 189 9.56 -5.78 7.61
N ARG A 190 9.50 -6.38 8.80
CA ARG A 190 10.61 -6.39 9.76
C ARG A 190 11.86 -7.03 9.17
N HIS A 191 11.73 -8.21 8.56
CA HIS A 191 12.85 -8.91 7.93
C HIS A 191 13.54 -8.08 6.83
N VAL A 192 12.77 -7.38 6.01
CA VAL A 192 13.32 -6.51 4.95
C VAL A 192 14.03 -5.29 5.56
N ALA A 193 13.48 -4.72 6.62
CA ALA A 193 14.10 -3.61 7.35
C ALA A 193 15.40 -4.01 8.07
N GLU A 194 15.43 -5.16 8.73
CA GLU A 194 16.60 -5.68 9.43
C GLU A 194 17.76 -5.93 8.47
N LYS A 195 17.50 -6.46 7.27
CA LYS A 195 18.51 -6.58 6.20
C LYS A 195 19.10 -5.25 5.74
N ARG A 196 18.41 -4.14 6.01
CA ARG A 196 18.89 -2.77 5.74
C ARG A 196 19.47 -2.09 6.98
N GLY A 197 19.61 -2.82 8.09
CA GLY A 197 20.10 -2.29 9.36
C GLY A 197 19.07 -1.46 10.14
N VAL A 198 17.78 -1.56 9.79
CA VAL A 198 16.68 -0.87 10.47
C VAL A 198 15.96 -1.86 11.39
N LEU A 199 16.26 -1.77 12.69
CA LEU A 199 15.66 -2.63 13.71
C LEU A 199 14.31 -2.08 14.18
N ASN A 200 13.41 -2.98 14.58
CA ASN A 200 12.10 -2.68 15.16
C ASN A 200 11.21 -1.80 14.26
N TRP A 201 11.28 -2.01 12.95
CA TRP A 201 10.42 -1.31 11.98
C TRP A 201 9.40 -2.28 11.37
N GLY A 202 8.23 -1.73 11.05
CA GLY A 202 7.07 -2.46 10.53
C GLY A 202 5.80 -1.62 10.71
N ILE A 203 4.66 -2.29 10.83
CA ILE A 203 3.37 -1.67 11.16
C ILE A 203 3.32 -1.31 12.64
N ASP A 204 2.84 -0.09 12.92
CA ASP A 204 2.42 0.32 14.26
C ASP A 204 1.06 -0.32 14.58
N CYS A 205 1.13 -1.55 15.11
CA CYS A 205 -0.04 -2.37 15.39
C CYS A 205 -0.93 -1.84 16.51
N GLU A 206 -0.43 -0.91 17.32
CA GLU A 206 -1.13 -0.37 18.48
C GLU A 206 -1.92 0.88 18.09
N ASN A 207 -1.34 1.77 17.28
CA ASN A 207 -1.85 3.13 17.10
C ASN A 207 -2.22 3.47 15.66
N LYS A 208 -1.69 2.77 14.65
CA LYS A 208 -1.83 3.19 13.24
C LYS A 208 -2.44 2.13 12.33
N ILE A 209 -3.22 1.20 12.87
CA ILE A 209 -4.13 0.38 12.06
C ILE A 209 -5.55 0.90 12.24
N LEU A 210 -6.13 1.42 11.16
CA LEU A 210 -7.48 1.93 11.16
C LEU A 210 -8.37 1.11 10.24
N TYR A 211 -9.16 0.24 10.86
CA TYR A 211 -10.13 -0.63 10.21
C TYR A 211 -11.39 0.15 9.76
N SER A 212 -12.08 -0.39 8.76
CA SER A 212 -13.47 -0.05 8.47
C SER A 212 -14.43 -0.73 9.45
N THR A 213 -15.70 -0.30 9.45
CA THR A 213 -16.75 -1.00 10.20
C THR A 213 -17.43 -2.06 9.33
N LEU A 214 -18.20 -2.96 9.95
CA LEU A 214 -19.04 -3.94 9.24
C LEU A 214 -19.95 -3.29 8.19
N LYS A 215 -20.43 -2.06 8.44
CA LYS A 215 -21.26 -1.31 7.50
C LYS A 215 -20.53 -1.05 6.19
N GLU A 216 -19.31 -0.51 6.25
CA GLU A 216 -18.54 -0.22 5.02
C GLU A 216 -17.96 -1.48 4.37
N TRP A 217 -17.80 -2.56 5.14
CA TRP A 217 -17.47 -3.87 4.56
C TRP A 217 -18.62 -4.37 3.66
N VAL A 218 -19.88 -4.21 4.08
CA VAL A 218 -21.07 -4.59 3.28
C VAL A 218 -21.40 -3.56 2.19
N PHE A 219 -21.29 -2.26 2.47
CA PHE A 219 -21.64 -1.17 1.56
C PHE A 219 -20.39 -0.52 0.94
N ASN A 220 -20.08 -0.93 -0.29
CA ASN A 220 -18.88 -0.51 -1.02
C ASN A 220 -18.80 1.02 -1.25
N GLU A 221 -19.94 1.71 -1.43
CA GLU A 221 -19.98 3.13 -1.78
C GLU A 221 -19.33 4.07 -0.76
N ALA A 222 -19.24 3.66 0.51
CA ALA A 222 -18.68 4.48 1.59
C ALA A 222 -17.21 4.14 1.93
N ARG A 223 -16.59 3.16 1.26
CA ARG A 223 -15.24 2.67 1.63
C ARG A 223 -14.15 3.73 1.45
N GLY A 224 -14.21 4.50 0.37
CA GLY A 224 -13.26 5.59 0.09
C GLY A 224 -13.38 6.70 1.13
N GLU A 225 -14.61 7.17 1.39
CA GLU A 225 -14.89 8.16 2.44
C GLU A 225 -14.43 7.69 3.81
N LYS A 226 -14.65 6.41 4.14
CA LYS A 226 -14.19 5.84 5.41
C LYS A 226 -12.68 5.84 5.54
N LYS A 227 -11.94 5.45 4.50
CA LYS A 227 -10.47 5.55 4.47
C LYS A 227 -10.01 7.00 4.65
N PHE A 228 -10.69 7.96 4.03
CA PHE A 228 -10.40 9.38 4.23
C PHE A 228 -10.68 9.86 5.67
N VAL A 229 -11.79 9.43 6.29
CA VAL A 229 -12.09 9.72 7.70
C VAL A 229 -11.02 9.13 8.62
N ASN A 230 -10.59 7.90 8.36
CA ASN A 230 -9.52 7.26 9.11
C ASN A 230 -8.17 7.99 8.90
N PHE A 231 -7.87 8.42 7.68
CA PHE A 231 -6.71 9.27 7.40
C PHE A 231 -6.72 10.54 8.24
N ARG A 232 -7.87 11.22 8.40
CA ARG A 232 -7.94 12.42 9.25
C ARG A 232 -7.58 12.15 10.71
N LYS A 233 -7.98 10.99 11.25
CA LYS A 233 -7.60 10.56 12.61
C LYS A 233 -6.10 10.30 12.69
N LEU A 234 -5.55 9.57 11.73
CA LEU A 234 -4.12 9.29 11.62
C LEU A 234 -3.30 10.57 11.46
N LEU A 235 -3.74 11.51 10.62
CA LEU A 235 -3.10 12.80 10.41
C LEU A 235 -2.99 13.59 11.71
N LYS A 236 -4.06 13.62 12.51
CA LYS A 236 -4.05 14.28 13.83
C LYS A 236 -3.03 13.60 14.76
N PHE A 237 -3.05 12.27 14.84
CA PHE A 237 -2.12 11.50 15.66
C PHE A 237 -0.67 11.75 15.26
N VAL A 238 -0.33 11.53 13.99
CA VAL A 238 1.04 11.67 13.47
C VAL A 238 1.51 13.13 13.55
N SER A 239 0.64 14.11 13.31
CA SER A 239 1.03 15.53 13.41
C SER A 239 1.32 15.98 14.85
N ASN A 240 0.74 15.31 15.85
CA ASN A 240 1.07 15.58 17.25
C ASN A 240 2.48 15.09 17.60
N GLU A 241 2.91 13.96 17.04
CA GLU A 241 4.26 13.41 17.27
C GLU A 241 5.32 14.01 16.35
N ASN A 242 4.93 14.31 15.10
CA ASN A 242 5.80 14.72 14.00
C ASN A 242 5.07 15.77 13.15
N SER A 243 5.04 17.02 13.61
CA SER A 243 4.25 18.10 12.98
C SER A 243 4.65 18.43 11.54
N ASP A 244 5.91 18.15 11.17
CA ASP A 244 6.48 18.32 9.85
C ASP A 244 6.34 17.06 8.98
N ALA A 245 5.80 15.96 9.49
CA ALA A 245 5.59 14.74 8.72
C ALA A 245 4.70 14.97 7.48
N ARG A 246 4.97 14.17 6.45
CA ARG A 246 4.30 14.20 5.15
C ARG A 246 4.00 12.78 4.70
N PHE A 247 2.94 12.62 3.92
CA PHE A 247 2.29 11.33 3.74
C PHE A 247 2.41 10.83 2.30
N ILE A 248 2.58 9.53 2.17
CA ILE A 248 2.42 8.81 0.90
C ILE A 248 1.31 7.78 1.12
N TRP A 249 0.30 7.79 0.26
CA TRP A 249 -0.78 6.81 0.27
C TRP A 249 -0.54 5.78 -0.84
N ILE A 250 -0.61 4.49 -0.48
CA ILE A 250 -0.53 3.37 -1.42
C ILE A 250 -1.79 2.54 -1.26
N GLY A 251 -2.51 2.33 -2.35
CA GLY A 251 -3.73 1.53 -2.41
C GLY A 251 -3.89 0.89 -3.78
N ASP A 252 -5.06 0.35 -4.10
CA ASP A 252 -5.34 -0.32 -5.36
C ASP A 252 -6.52 0.31 -6.14
N THR A 253 -6.68 -0.08 -7.42
CA THR A 253 -7.79 0.38 -8.27
C THR A 253 -9.05 -0.49 -8.19
N GLY A 254 -9.00 -1.59 -7.46
CA GLY A 254 -10.08 -2.57 -7.30
C GLY A 254 -11.09 -2.21 -6.20
N ASP A 255 -10.69 -1.41 -5.22
CA ASP A 255 -11.55 -0.80 -4.21
C ASP A 255 -11.67 0.72 -4.42
N ARG A 256 -12.00 1.48 -3.37
CA ARG A 256 -12.18 2.95 -3.40
C ARG A 256 -10.96 3.74 -2.92
N ASP A 257 -9.76 3.22 -3.16
CA ASP A 257 -8.52 3.80 -2.63
C ASP A 257 -8.08 5.03 -3.40
N LEU A 258 -8.38 5.06 -4.70
CA LEU A 258 -8.20 6.25 -5.53
C LEU A 258 -9.05 7.40 -5.00
N GLU A 259 -10.34 7.14 -4.74
CA GLU A 259 -11.26 8.13 -4.18
C GLU A 259 -10.74 8.68 -2.84
N ALA A 260 -10.28 7.78 -1.95
CA ALA A 260 -9.67 8.18 -0.68
C ALA A 260 -8.42 9.05 -0.89
N GLY A 261 -7.51 8.65 -1.77
CA GLY A 261 -6.29 9.39 -2.10
C GLY A 261 -6.58 10.78 -2.67
N GLU A 262 -7.53 10.89 -3.59
CA GLU A 262 -7.97 12.17 -4.15
C GLU A 262 -8.59 13.08 -3.09
N MET A 263 -9.37 12.55 -2.15
CA MET A 263 -9.86 13.31 -1.00
C MET A 263 -8.72 13.79 -0.09
N MET A 264 -7.73 12.94 0.20
CA MET A 264 -6.54 13.34 0.97
C MET A 264 -5.84 14.53 0.31
N ILE A 265 -5.64 14.49 -1.01
CA ILE A 265 -5.05 15.60 -1.77
C ILE A 265 -5.95 16.83 -1.76
N LYS A 266 -7.25 16.66 -2.01
CA LYS A 266 -8.22 17.76 -2.09
C LYS A 266 -8.24 18.59 -0.81
N TYR A 267 -8.18 17.96 0.36
CA TYR A 267 -8.25 18.64 1.65
C TYR A 267 -6.90 18.92 2.31
N PHE A 268 -5.86 18.14 1.96
CA PHE A 268 -4.55 18.18 2.63
C PHE A 268 -3.38 18.09 1.65
N SER A 269 -3.46 18.67 0.45
CA SER A 269 -2.38 18.63 -0.57
C SER A 269 -1.00 18.98 -0.02
N HIS A 270 -0.90 20.00 0.84
CA HIS A 270 0.33 20.41 1.52
C HIS A 270 0.94 19.34 2.45
N LYS A 271 0.21 18.27 2.78
CA LYS A 271 0.65 17.13 3.58
C LYS A 271 0.93 15.88 2.75
N ILE A 272 0.44 15.77 1.52
CA ILE A 272 0.57 14.56 0.69
C ILE A 272 1.72 14.73 -0.31
N LYS A 273 2.66 13.78 -0.34
CA LYS A 273 3.76 13.76 -1.31
C LYS A 273 3.37 13.05 -2.60
N ALA A 274 2.60 11.96 -2.48
CA ALA A 274 2.14 11.17 -3.61
C ALA A 274 0.99 10.24 -3.21
N VAL A 275 0.21 9.86 -4.20
CA VAL A 275 -0.75 8.75 -4.15
C VAL A 275 -0.31 7.72 -5.19
N LEU A 276 -0.07 6.48 -4.79
CA LEU A 276 0.35 5.40 -5.68
C LEU A 276 -0.70 4.30 -5.72
N MET A 277 -1.22 3.99 -6.90
CA MET A 277 -2.35 3.09 -7.10
C MET A 277 -1.90 1.83 -7.86
N HIS A 278 -1.96 0.70 -7.16
CA HIS A 278 -1.72 -0.60 -7.76
C HIS A 278 -2.92 -0.97 -8.66
N CYS A 279 -2.65 -1.14 -9.94
CA CYS A 279 -3.65 -1.45 -10.94
C CYS A 279 -3.99 -2.92 -10.90
N VAL A 280 -5.06 -3.25 -10.17
CA VAL A 280 -5.66 -4.58 -10.18
C VAL A 280 -6.85 -4.57 -11.13
N SER A 281 -6.84 -5.50 -12.08
CA SER A 281 -7.94 -5.64 -13.03
C SER A 281 -9.01 -6.55 -12.44
N PRO A 282 -10.28 -6.10 -12.31
CA PRO A 282 -11.35 -7.05 -12.12
C PRO A 282 -11.49 -7.90 -13.40
N PRO A 283 -11.88 -9.18 -13.30
CA PRO A 283 -12.28 -9.94 -14.46
C PRO A 283 -13.55 -9.29 -15.06
N LYS A 284 -13.38 -8.50 -16.12
CA LYS A 284 -14.46 -8.15 -17.03
C LYS A 284 -14.08 -8.68 -18.41
N GLU A 285 -15.02 -9.42 -18.99
CA GLU A 285 -14.93 -10.12 -20.26
C GLU A 285 -14.17 -9.31 -21.32
N GLY A 286 -13.01 -9.82 -21.74
CA GLY A 286 -12.37 -9.45 -23.00
C GLY A 286 -11.53 -8.17 -23.04
N ASN A 287 -11.47 -7.36 -21.98
CA ASN A 287 -10.57 -6.21 -21.92
C ASN A 287 -9.58 -6.36 -20.75
N GLU A 288 -8.33 -6.71 -21.05
CA GLU A 288 -7.22 -6.35 -20.18
C GLU A 288 -7.27 -4.82 -20.02
N GLY A 289 -7.79 -4.33 -18.88
CA GLY A 289 -7.95 -2.91 -18.64
C GLY A 289 -6.65 -2.16 -18.92
N THR A 290 -6.71 -1.16 -19.79
CA THR A 290 -5.57 -0.28 -20.03
C THR A 290 -5.22 0.42 -18.72
N MET A 291 -3.93 0.42 -18.38
CA MET A 291 -3.45 1.11 -17.18
C MET A 291 -3.85 2.59 -17.28
N PRO A 292 -4.49 3.18 -16.26
CA PRO A 292 -4.81 4.59 -16.28
C PRO A 292 -3.55 5.45 -16.43
N ASN A 293 -3.71 6.64 -17.02
CA ASN A 293 -2.63 7.60 -17.11
C ASN A 293 -2.37 8.24 -15.74
N ASP A 294 -1.10 8.48 -15.43
CA ASP A 294 -0.73 9.30 -14.29
C ASP A 294 -1.23 10.73 -14.46
N TYR A 295 -1.51 11.40 -13.34
CA TYR A 295 -1.91 12.80 -13.35
C TYR A 295 -1.47 13.51 -12.08
N TYR A 296 -1.65 14.82 -12.07
CA TYR A 296 -1.42 15.65 -10.88
C TYR A 296 -2.74 16.25 -10.42
N LEU A 297 -3.01 16.11 -9.13
CA LEU A 297 -4.12 16.79 -8.47
C LEU A 297 -3.53 17.78 -7.45
N LYS A 298 -3.80 19.07 -7.62
CA LYS A 298 -3.21 20.13 -6.76
C LYS A 298 -1.68 20.01 -6.58
N SER A 299 -0.97 19.74 -7.67
CA SER A 299 0.49 19.50 -7.71
C SER A 299 0.99 18.25 -6.97
N VAL A 300 0.09 17.41 -6.48
CA VAL A 300 0.45 16.09 -5.91
C VAL A 300 0.29 15.03 -7.01
N PRO A 301 1.31 14.20 -7.27
CA PRO A 301 1.23 13.15 -8.26
C PRO A 301 0.33 12.00 -7.79
N VAL A 302 -0.54 11.55 -8.69
CA VAL A 302 -1.31 10.31 -8.61
C VAL A 302 -0.74 9.35 -9.66
N LEU A 303 -0.13 8.27 -9.19
CA LEU A 303 0.73 7.39 -9.98
C LEU A 303 0.16 5.97 -10.02
N PHE A 304 -0.15 5.48 -11.20
CA PHE A 304 -0.68 4.13 -11.42
C PHE A 304 0.44 3.15 -11.72
N PHE A 305 0.38 1.91 -11.24
CA PHE A 305 1.42 0.92 -11.52
C PHE A 305 0.89 -0.50 -11.50
N LYS A 306 1.48 -1.38 -12.29
CA LYS A 306 1.19 -2.83 -12.25
C LYS A 306 2.17 -3.62 -11.41
N THR A 307 3.44 -3.22 -11.39
CA THR A 307 4.46 -3.88 -10.57
C THR A 307 5.14 -2.88 -9.65
N TYR A 308 5.66 -3.37 -8.53
CA TYR A 308 6.42 -2.52 -7.62
C TYR A 308 7.76 -2.04 -8.19
N VAL A 309 8.25 -2.62 -9.30
CA VAL A 309 9.37 -2.06 -10.07
C VAL A 309 8.92 -0.84 -10.85
N GLY A 310 7.75 -0.91 -11.51
CA GLY A 310 7.11 0.25 -12.13
C GLY A 310 6.78 1.36 -11.12
N ALA A 311 6.28 1.00 -9.93
CA ALA A 311 6.07 1.96 -8.83
C ALA A 311 7.38 2.64 -8.41
N ALA A 312 8.46 1.86 -8.28
CA ALA A 312 9.77 2.36 -7.92
C ALA A 312 10.37 3.29 -8.99
N LYS A 313 10.16 2.99 -10.28
CA LYS A 313 10.56 3.88 -11.38
C LYS A 313 9.93 5.25 -11.23
N LYS A 314 8.59 5.29 -11.11
CA LYS A 314 7.84 6.54 -10.94
C LYS A 314 8.24 7.25 -9.66
N ALA A 315 8.49 6.52 -8.58
CA ALA A 315 9.00 7.10 -7.34
C ALA A 315 10.39 7.75 -7.51
N VAL A 316 11.28 7.23 -8.36
CA VAL A 316 12.55 7.89 -8.70
C VAL A 316 12.31 9.16 -9.51
N GLU A 317 11.48 9.10 -10.54
CA GLU A 317 11.15 10.23 -11.41
C GLU A 317 10.55 11.41 -10.63
N HIS A 318 9.82 11.12 -9.56
CA HIS A 318 9.21 12.11 -8.66
C HIS A 318 10.06 12.41 -7.40
N GLY A 319 11.30 11.91 -7.30
CA GLY A 319 12.20 12.19 -6.18
C GLY A 319 11.70 11.67 -4.82
N LEU A 320 10.91 10.61 -4.82
CA LEU A 320 10.37 9.93 -3.64
C LEU A 320 11.29 8.81 -3.14
N ILE A 321 12.14 8.25 -4.00
CA ILE A 321 13.23 7.32 -3.67
C ILE A 321 14.49 7.63 -4.51
N SER A 322 15.62 6.99 -4.22
CA SER A 322 16.86 7.14 -5.02
C SER A 322 17.02 6.04 -6.08
N HIS A 323 17.90 6.24 -7.06
CA HIS A 323 18.25 5.19 -8.05
C HIS A 323 18.72 3.89 -7.38
N ASN A 324 19.54 3.98 -6.32
CA ASN A 324 19.98 2.80 -5.57
C ASN A 324 18.82 2.09 -4.87
N ALA A 325 17.78 2.81 -4.47
CA ALA A 325 16.58 2.24 -3.90
C ALA A 325 15.78 1.45 -4.97
N LEU A 326 15.63 2.01 -6.16
CA LEU A 326 15.05 1.31 -7.32
C LEU A 326 15.77 -0.01 -7.62
N SER A 327 17.12 -0.01 -7.65
CA SER A 327 17.88 -1.25 -7.88
C SER A 327 17.60 -2.32 -6.82
N ARG A 328 17.42 -1.93 -5.55
CA ARG A 328 17.06 -2.86 -4.47
C ARG A 328 15.66 -3.43 -4.64
N VAL A 329 14.68 -2.59 -5.00
CA VAL A 329 13.31 -3.03 -5.27
C VAL A 329 13.27 -4.01 -6.43
N LEU A 330 13.97 -3.71 -7.53
CA LEU A 330 14.07 -4.59 -8.70
C LEU A 330 14.67 -5.94 -8.33
N VAL A 331 15.84 -5.95 -7.69
CA VAL A 331 16.50 -7.19 -7.27
C VAL A 331 15.57 -8.02 -6.39
N ARG A 332 14.86 -7.37 -5.45
CA ARG A 332 13.93 -8.06 -4.55
C ARG A 332 12.73 -8.64 -5.30
N ALA A 333 12.13 -7.88 -6.21
CA ALA A 333 10.99 -8.33 -7.00
C ALA A 333 11.33 -9.57 -7.85
N VAL A 334 12.48 -9.55 -8.53
CA VAL A 334 12.93 -10.70 -9.35
C VAL A 334 13.14 -11.95 -8.50
N LEU A 335 13.79 -11.83 -7.35
CA LEU A 335 14.05 -12.96 -6.47
C LEU A 335 12.75 -13.51 -5.88
N GLU A 336 11.84 -12.66 -5.42
CA GLU A 336 10.56 -13.09 -4.84
C GLU A 336 9.65 -13.75 -5.88
N LEU A 337 9.57 -13.21 -7.10
CA LEU A 337 8.77 -13.83 -8.15
C LEU A 337 9.35 -15.17 -8.60
N ASN A 338 10.68 -15.27 -8.65
CA ASN A 338 11.37 -16.54 -8.96
C ASN A 338 11.15 -17.60 -7.87
N ASP A 339 11.22 -17.21 -6.60
CA ASP A 339 11.05 -18.12 -5.47
C ASP A 339 9.59 -18.63 -5.34
N ASN A 340 8.61 -17.88 -5.85
CA ASN A 340 7.20 -18.31 -5.86
C ASN A 340 6.91 -19.46 -6.85
N THR A 341 7.90 -19.90 -7.66
CA THR A 341 7.80 -21.03 -8.61
C THR A 341 6.58 -21.00 -9.54
N THR A 342 6.00 -19.82 -9.76
CA THR A 342 4.78 -19.67 -10.56
C THR A 342 5.07 -20.01 -12.02
N THR A 343 4.21 -20.82 -12.62
CA THR A 343 4.21 -21.11 -14.07
C THR A 343 3.44 -20.06 -14.87
N ASP A 344 2.84 -19.07 -14.19
CA ASP A 344 2.11 -17.99 -14.83
C ASP A 344 3.09 -16.98 -15.44
N HIS A 345 3.15 -17.00 -16.77
CA HIS A 345 3.99 -16.10 -17.56
C HIS A 345 3.50 -14.65 -17.57
N SER A 346 2.24 -14.37 -17.22
CA SER A 346 1.69 -13.00 -17.23
C SER A 346 2.37 -12.11 -16.20
N LYS A 347 2.62 -12.64 -14.99
CA LYS A 347 3.34 -11.96 -13.90
C LYS A 347 4.77 -11.59 -14.32
N TRP A 348 5.45 -12.51 -15.00
CA TRP A 348 6.78 -12.27 -15.55
C TRP A 348 6.75 -11.27 -16.71
N LYS A 349 5.72 -11.30 -17.56
CA LYS A 349 5.57 -10.34 -18.67
C LYS A 349 5.46 -8.91 -18.17
N ASP A 350 4.60 -8.65 -17.18
CA ASP A 350 4.46 -7.31 -16.58
C ASP A 350 5.77 -6.87 -15.89
N LEU A 351 6.42 -7.76 -15.12
CA LEU A 351 7.69 -7.45 -14.45
C LEU A 351 8.83 -7.18 -15.45
N ILE A 352 8.97 -7.98 -16.50
CA ILE A 352 10.01 -7.82 -17.51
C ILE A 352 9.80 -6.52 -18.28
N LYS A 353 8.55 -6.16 -18.61
CA LYS A 353 8.25 -4.86 -19.23
C LYS A 353 8.80 -3.70 -18.40
N ASP A 354 8.49 -3.66 -17.10
CA ASP A 354 8.98 -2.61 -16.21
C ASP A 354 10.51 -2.67 -16.04
N ILE A 355 11.11 -3.87 -16.00
CA ILE A 355 12.57 -4.05 -15.92
C ILE A 355 13.30 -3.45 -17.13
N LEU A 356 12.78 -3.69 -18.34
CA LEU A 356 13.37 -3.16 -19.56
C LEU A 356 13.33 -1.62 -19.58
N GLU A 357 12.26 -1.02 -19.05
CA GLU A 357 12.14 0.43 -18.93
C GLU A 357 13.09 1.05 -17.88
N VAL A 358 13.54 0.28 -16.88
CA VAL A 358 14.41 0.79 -15.81
C VAL A 358 15.86 0.34 -15.91
N GLU A 359 16.24 -0.52 -16.86
CA GLU A 359 17.58 -1.10 -16.90
C GLU A 359 18.68 -0.03 -16.97
N GLU A 360 18.44 1.04 -17.73
CA GLU A 360 19.34 2.19 -17.85
C GLU A 360 19.41 3.00 -16.54
N ILE A 361 18.27 3.15 -15.86
CA ILE A 361 18.10 3.98 -14.66
C ILE A 361 18.65 3.27 -13.40
N ALA A 362 18.47 1.95 -13.31
CA ALA A 362 18.85 1.14 -12.17
C ALA A 362 20.36 0.79 -12.15
N ASN A 363 21.08 1.09 -13.23
CA ASN A 363 22.54 0.94 -13.39
C ASN A 363 23.08 -0.44 -12.96
N LEU A 364 22.28 -1.50 -13.17
CA LEU A 364 22.63 -2.87 -12.77
C LEU A 364 23.90 -3.39 -13.49
N LYS A 365 24.27 -2.77 -14.62
CA LYS A 365 25.45 -3.09 -15.44
C LYS A 365 26.79 -2.88 -14.74
N LYS A 366 26.86 -2.04 -13.71
CA LYS A 366 28.13 -1.67 -13.06
C LYS A 366 28.41 -2.41 -11.75
N TYR A 367 27.59 -3.40 -11.38
CA TYR A 367 27.72 -4.06 -10.08
C TYR A 367 28.06 -5.55 -10.19
N GLU A 368 29.21 -5.93 -9.65
CA GLU A 368 29.70 -7.32 -9.55
C GLU A 368 29.34 -7.99 -8.21
N GLN A 369 28.21 -7.62 -7.60
CA GLN A 369 27.73 -8.35 -6.43
C GLN A 369 27.04 -9.63 -6.86
N GLY A 370 27.33 -10.76 -6.21
CA GLY A 370 26.77 -12.08 -6.57
C GLY A 370 25.24 -12.11 -6.65
N LEU A 371 24.54 -11.28 -5.86
CA LEU A 371 23.09 -11.15 -5.92
C LEU A 371 22.61 -10.53 -7.24
N ILE A 372 23.31 -9.50 -7.74
CA ILE A 372 22.96 -8.80 -8.99
C ILE A 372 23.26 -9.69 -10.20
N VAL A 373 24.37 -10.44 -10.16
CA VAL A 373 24.69 -11.45 -11.18
C VAL A 373 23.60 -12.51 -11.25
N ARG A 374 23.16 -13.04 -10.10
CA ARG A 374 22.04 -13.99 -10.03
C ARG A 374 20.75 -13.38 -10.59
N THR A 375 20.41 -12.16 -10.21
CA THR A 375 19.21 -11.45 -10.70
C THR A 375 19.24 -11.32 -12.23
N ARG A 376 20.38 -10.96 -12.82
CA ARG A 376 20.55 -10.85 -14.28
C ARG A 376 20.34 -12.18 -14.99
N SER A 377 20.95 -13.24 -14.47
CA SER A 377 20.80 -14.58 -15.03
C SER A 377 19.34 -15.06 -15.03
N ILE A 378 18.58 -14.74 -13.96
CA ILE A 378 17.14 -15.03 -13.89
C ILE A 378 16.39 -14.23 -14.96
N ILE A 379 16.64 -12.91 -15.06
CA ILE A 379 15.99 -12.03 -16.06
C ILE A 379 16.24 -12.55 -17.48
N GLU A 380 17.50 -12.82 -17.85
CA GLU A 380 17.87 -13.32 -19.17
C GLU A 380 17.21 -14.66 -19.50
N THR A 381 17.11 -15.54 -18.50
CA THR A 381 16.42 -16.83 -18.67
C THR A 381 14.93 -16.63 -18.90
N LYS A 382 14.27 -15.74 -18.14
CA LYS A 382 12.84 -15.47 -18.30
C LYS A 382 12.51 -14.72 -19.59
N ILE A 383 13.36 -13.83 -20.06
CA ILE A 383 13.21 -13.20 -21.39
C ILE A 383 13.24 -14.27 -22.50
N ARG A 384 14.17 -15.23 -22.41
CA ARG A 384 14.26 -16.34 -23.37
C ARG A 384 13.02 -17.23 -23.35
N GLU A 385 12.56 -17.64 -22.16
CA GLU A 385 11.34 -18.43 -22.00
C GLU A 385 10.11 -17.73 -22.57
N LEU A 386 9.92 -16.44 -22.26
CA LEU A 386 8.79 -15.65 -22.78
C LEU A 386 8.83 -15.50 -24.30
N SER A 387 10.01 -15.38 -24.89
CA SER A 387 10.17 -15.27 -26.35
C SER A 387 9.82 -16.58 -27.07
N GLN A 388 10.14 -17.73 -26.45
CA GLN A 388 9.84 -19.05 -26.99
C GLN A 388 8.34 -19.39 -26.95
N ASN A 389 7.59 -18.85 -25.97
CA ASN A 389 6.15 -19.09 -25.82
C ASN A 389 5.27 -18.20 -26.72
N ILE A 390 5.86 -17.28 -27.50
CA ILE A 390 5.17 -16.41 -28.47
C ILE A 390 5.27 -16.98 -29.90
N SER A 391 6.10 -18.01 -30.12
CA SER A 391 6.17 -18.79 -31.37
C SER A 391 5.27 -20.01 -31.29
#